data_AF-A0A929HSH2-F1
#
_entry.id   AF-A0A929HSH2-F1
#
_cell.length_a   1.000
_cell.length_b   1.000
_cell.length_c   1.000
_cell.angle_alpha   90.00
_cell.angle_beta   90.00
_cell.angle_gamma   90.00
#
_symmetry.space_group_name_H-M   'P 1'
#
loop_
_entity.id
_entity.type
_entity.pdbx_description
1 polymer ?
#
loop_
_entity_poly.entity_id
_entity_poly.type
_entity_poly.pdbx_seq_one_letter_code
_entity_poly.pdbx_strand_id
1 'polypeptide(L)'
;VISLNKVFTWDYIDTLFTERQKKIAVIAVACNKADDSCFCTSVGYAPDGTEGSDILLKKLKSGGYQAHVLTERGEELVSEYKALFADGDGGEIEPIAKPDELDIDLDKMKKWLDDPANFDHPIWEQMAAKCVGCGGCTFVCPTCHCFDIVDEPHGDQGRRVKNWDGCQFDHFTLHASGHNPRENQPQRWRNRFSCKFKIYPDRFEKKGCVGCGRCIRVCPVNVDITEAMTEISQMTA
;
A
#
# COMPACT_ATOMS: atom_id res chain seq x y z
N VAL A 1 2.79 2.59 7.26
CA VAL A 1 4.20 2.82 7.69
C VAL A 1 4.98 1.51 7.83
N ILE A 2 4.41 0.50 8.49
CA ILE A 2 5.12 -0.78 8.74
C ILE A 2 5.58 -1.47 7.47
N SER A 3 4.72 -1.57 6.44
CA SER A 3 5.11 -2.23 5.20
C SER A 3 6.37 -1.57 4.63
N LEU A 4 6.36 -0.23 4.46
CA LEU A 4 7.49 0.51 3.88
C LEU A 4 8.79 0.41 4.68
N ASN A 5 8.72 0.28 6.01
CA ASN A 5 9.93 0.17 6.82
C ASN A 5 10.81 -1.00 6.36
N LYS A 6 10.19 -2.17 6.13
CA LYS A 6 10.93 -3.36 5.69
C LYS A 6 11.70 -3.12 4.40
N VAL A 7 11.10 -2.51 3.38
CA VAL A 7 11.80 -2.29 2.10
C VAL A 7 12.95 -1.29 2.20
N PHE A 8 12.82 -0.27 3.05
CA PHE A 8 13.86 0.76 3.22
C PHE A 8 14.96 0.40 4.22
N THR A 9 14.88 -0.78 4.84
CA THR A 9 15.86 -1.23 5.84
C THR A 9 16.30 -2.69 5.71
N TRP A 10 15.89 -3.42 4.66
CA TRP A 10 16.17 -4.87 4.56
C TRP A 10 17.63 -5.25 4.27
N ASP A 11 18.30 -4.45 3.44
CA ASP A 11 19.67 -4.69 2.94
C ASP A 11 20.50 -3.42 3.16
N TYR A 12 20.06 -2.33 2.55
CA TYR A 12 20.56 -0.99 2.82
C TYR A 12 19.60 -0.22 3.75
N ILE A 13 20.15 0.47 4.75
CA ILE A 13 19.39 1.38 5.62
C ILE A 13 19.31 2.74 4.93
N ASP A 14 18.14 3.06 4.38
CA ASP A 14 17.89 4.38 3.78
C ASP A 14 17.78 5.44 4.89
N THR A 15 18.84 6.23 5.07
CA THR A 15 18.93 7.27 6.11
C THR A 15 17.90 8.38 5.91
N LEU A 16 17.58 8.73 4.66
CA LEU A 16 16.59 9.76 4.34
C LEU A 16 15.18 9.32 4.74
N PHE A 17 14.85 8.04 4.59
CA PHE A 17 13.59 7.48 5.06
C PHE A 17 13.57 7.32 6.58
N THR A 18 14.56 6.64 7.15
CA THR A 18 14.58 6.25 8.56
C THR A 18 14.66 7.44 9.52
N GLU A 19 15.44 8.47 9.20
CA GLU A 19 15.52 9.67 10.05
C GLU A 19 14.21 10.47 10.07
N ARG A 20 13.45 10.45 8.97
CA ARG A 20 12.10 11.04 8.95
C ARG A 20 11.13 10.18 9.75
N GLN A 21 11.18 8.86 9.56
CA GLN A 21 10.32 7.94 10.28
C GLN A 21 10.49 8.02 11.81
N LYS A 22 11.72 8.16 12.30
CA LYS A 22 12.00 8.32 13.75
C LYS A 22 11.37 9.58 14.35
N LYS A 23 11.14 10.62 13.55
CA LYS A 23 10.60 11.92 13.96
C LYS A 23 9.09 12.06 13.75
N ILE A 24 8.44 11.00 13.27
CA ILE A 24 7.00 10.99 13.02
C ILE A 24 6.34 10.12 14.08
N ALA A 25 5.27 10.64 14.67
CA ALA A 25 4.29 9.84 15.37
C ALA A 25 3.07 9.62 14.48
N VAL A 26 2.46 8.44 14.58
CA VAL A 26 1.35 8.01 13.73
C VAL A 26 0.08 7.89 14.57
N ILE A 27 -0.86 8.81 14.36
CA ILE A 27 -2.20 8.73 14.94
C ILE A 27 -3.15 8.22 13.86
N ALA A 28 -3.71 7.03 14.04
CA ALA A 28 -4.69 6.43 13.14
C ALA A 28 -6.11 6.74 13.62
N VAL A 29 -7.06 6.79 12.70
CA VAL A 29 -8.50 6.92 13.01
C VAL A 29 -9.20 5.69 12.46
N ALA A 30 -9.92 4.97 13.33
CA ALA A 30 -10.72 3.83 12.91
C ALA A 30 -11.84 4.28 11.97
N CYS A 31 -12.08 3.54 10.89
CA CYS A 31 -13.14 3.89 9.95
C CYS A 31 -14.50 3.55 10.54
N ASN A 32 -15.46 4.47 10.48
CA ASN A 32 -16.88 4.21 10.81
C ASN A 32 -17.73 3.92 9.56
N LYS A 33 -17.21 4.25 8.37
CA LYS A 33 -17.84 3.96 7.07
C LYS A 33 -16.80 3.39 6.11
N ALA A 34 -17.15 2.29 5.44
CA ALA A 34 -16.34 1.73 4.37
C ALA A 34 -16.59 2.51 3.06
N ASP A 35 -15.55 2.59 2.25
CA ASP A 35 -15.65 3.10 0.88
C ASP A 35 -16.04 1.97 -0.08
N ASP A 36 -16.76 2.29 -1.16
CA ASP A 36 -17.25 1.30 -2.13
C ASP A 36 -16.11 0.56 -2.84
N SER A 37 -14.90 1.14 -2.91
CA SER A 37 -13.71 0.46 -3.46
C SER A 37 -12.85 -0.24 -2.40
N CYS A 38 -13.21 -0.19 -1.12
CA CYS A 38 -12.41 -0.74 -0.03
C CYS A 38 -12.61 -2.25 0.11
N PHE A 39 -11.50 -2.98 0.29
CA PHE A 39 -11.47 -4.43 0.51
C PHE A 39 -10.39 -4.80 1.55
N CYS A 40 -10.16 -3.93 2.54
CA CYS A 40 -9.05 -4.11 3.50
C CYS A 40 -9.18 -5.40 4.33
N THR A 41 -10.40 -5.83 4.64
CA THR A 41 -10.69 -7.08 5.34
C THR A 41 -10.31 -8.31 4.52
N SER A 42 -10.55 -8.29 3.21
CA SER A 42 -10.18 -9.39 2.30
C SER A 42 -8.67 -9.58 2.15
N VAL A 43 -7.87 -8.55 2.44
CA VAL A 43 -6.41 -8.67 2.54
C VAL A 43 -5.91 -8.83 3.98
N GLY A 44 -6.82 -9.17 4.91
CA GLY A 44 -6.54 -9.48 6.32
C GLY A 44 -6.13 -8.27 7.17
N TYR A 45 -6.58 -7.08 6.81
CA TYR A 45 -6.53 -5.90 7.68
C TYR A 45 -7.90 -5.63 8.31
N ALA A 46 -7.97 -4.69 9.23
CA ALA A 46 -9.22 -4.30 9.88
C ALA A 46 -9.40 -2.77 9.82
N PRO A 47 -10.64 -2.26 9.70
CA PRO A 47 -10.92 -0.83 9.73
C PRO A 47 -10.54 -0.13 11.05
N ASP A 48 -10.35 -0.89 12.13
CA ASP A 48 -9.84 -0.44 13.42
C ASP A 48 -8.52 -1.14 13.82
N GLY A 49 -7.75 -1.60 12.84
CA GLY A 49 -6.45 -2.22 13.06
C GLY A 49 -5.47 -1.29 13.76
N THR A 50 -4.68 -1.84 14.67
CA THR A 50 -3.70 -1.11 15.50
C THR A 50 -2.28 -1.11 14.91
N GLU A 51 -2.03 -1.92 13.87
CA GLU A 51 -0.69 -2.15 13.34
C GLU A 51 -0.08 -0.84 12.77
N GLY A 52 0.93 -0.30 13.44
CA GLY A 52 1.75 0.80 12.94
C GLY A 52 1.29 2.20 13.31
N SER A 53 0.32 2.31 14.22
CA SER A 53 -0.04 3.55 14.90
C SER A 53 0.53 3.59 16.32
N ASP A 54 0.92 4.79 16.75
CA ASP A 54 1.26 5.09 18.14
C ASP A 54 -0.01 5.32 18.98
N ILE A 55 -1.05 5.88 18.35
CA ILE A 55 -2.39 6.06 18.94
C ILE A 55 -3.45 5.70 17.89
N LEU A 56 -4.45 4.91 18.27
CA LEU A 56 -5.65 4.66 17.47
C LEU A 56 -6.85 5.42 18.08
N LEU A 57 -7.49 6.25 17.26
CA LEU A 57 -8.69 6.99 17.64
C LEU A 57 -9.95 6.26 17.17
N LYS A 58 -10.88 6.00 18.10
CA LYS A 58 -12.22 5.46 17.82
C LYS A 58 -13.27 6.52 18.13
N LYS A 59 -14.12 6.84 17.15
CA LYS A 59 -15.10 7.93 17.29
C LYS A 59 -16.18 7.56 18.30
N LEU A 60 -16.56 8.51 19.15
CA LEU A 60 -17.62 8.34 20.15
C LEU A 60 -18.96 8.85 19.65
N LYS A 61 -20.05 8.19 20.04
CA LYS A 61 -21.42 8.66 19.72
C LYS A 61 -21.74 10.02 20.35
N SER A 62 -21.16 10.32 21.51
CA SER A 62 -21.30 11.61 22.20
C SER A 62 -20.52 12.76 21.54
N GLY A 63 -19.73 12.47 20.50
CA GLY A 63 -18.73 13.38 19.96
C GLY A 63 -17.35 13.17 20.57
N GLY A 64 -16.31 13.52 19.82
CA GLY A 64 -14.91 13.26 20.18
C GLY A 64 -14.45 11.83 19.83
N TYR A 65 -13.33 11.42 20.44
CA TYR A 65 -12.65 10.15 20.18
C TYR A 65 -12.17 9.50 21.47
N GLN A 66 -12.31 8.18 21.57
CA GLN A 66 -11.50 7.36 22.47
C GLN A 66 -10.11 7.21 21.87
N ALA A 67 -9.07 7.57 22.64
CA ALA A 67 -7.68 7.38 22.26
C ALA A 67 -7.14 6.08 22.86
N HIS A 68 -6.84 5.11 22.01
CA HIS A 68 -6.15 3.89 22.41
C HIS A 68 -4.65 4.08 22.15
N VAL A 69 -3.88 4.25 23.23
CA VAL A 69 -2.42 4.42 23.18
C VAL A 69 -1.76 3.05 23.02
N LEU A 70 -0.85 2.92 22.05
CA LEU A 70 -0.31 1.63 21.61
C LEU A 70 1.21 1.51 21.78
N THR A 71 1.92 2.63 21.89
CA THR A 71 3.40 2.67 21.97
C THR A 71 3.85 3.69 23.01
N GLU A 72 5.10 3.57 23.46
CA GLU A 72 5.76 4.56 24.33
C GLU A 72 5.73 5.97 23.73
N ARG A 73 5.94 6.10 22.42
CA ARG A 73 5.79 7.39 21.71
C ARG A 73 4.37 7.94 21.78
N GLY A 74 3.36 7.07 21.78
CA GLY A 74 1.97 7.45 22.00
C GLY A 74 1.75 7.97 23.43
N GLU A 75 2.37 7.34 24.43
CA GLU A 75 2.31 7.79 25.83
C GLU A 75 2.99 9.15 26.01
N GLU A 76 4.16 9.35 25.38
CA GLU A 76 4.87 10.63 25.34
C GLU A 76 3.97 11.74 24.77
N LEU A 77 3.32 11.48 23.63
CA LEU A 77 2.39 12.42 23.01
C LEU A 77 1.21 12.78 23.93
N VAL A 78 0.58 11.78 24.57
CA VAL A 78 -0.52 12.05 25.50
C VAL A 78 -0.03 12.87 26.69
N SER A 79 1.17 12.60 27.19
CA SER A 79 1.76 13.33 28.31
C SER A 79 2.14 14.78 27.97
N GLU A 80 2.64 15.01 26.75
CA GLU A 80 2.99 16.35 26.26
C GLU A 80 1.73 17.19 25.99
N TYR A 81 0.69 16.58 25.41
CA TYR A 81 -0.53 17.25 25.00
C TYR A 81 -1.73 16.94 25.91
N LYS A 82 -1.50 16.78 27.22
CA LYS A 82 -2.54 16.42 28.22
C LYS A 82 -3.84 17.22 28.12
N ALA A 83 -3.77 18.49 27.75
CA ALA A 83 -4.96 19.34 27.60
C ALA A 83 -5.94 18.88 26.49
N LEU A 84 -5.48 18.05 25.55
CA LEU A 84 -6.30 17.45 24.49
C LEU A 84 -6.93 16.11 24.91
N PHE A 85 -6.52 15.55 26.04
CA PHE A 85 -6.96 14.26 26.53
C PHE A 85 -7.68 14.43 27.86
N ALA A 86 -8.65 13.56 28.10
CA ALA A 86 -9.32 13.45 29.38
C ALA A 86 -9.41 11.98 29.74
N ASP A 87 -9.18 11.66 31.01
CA ASP A 87 -9.44 10.33 31.52
C ASP A 87 -10.95 10.05 31.43
N GLY A 88 -11.31 8.90 30.88
CA GLY A 88 -12.69 8.48 30.73
C GLY A 88 -12.80 7.00 30.43
N ASP A 89 -13.97 6.42 30.67
CA ASP A 89 -14.30 5.04 30.31
C ASP A 89 -14.38 4.81 28.79
N GLY A 90 -14.24 5.90 28.01
CA GLY A 90 -14.24 5.88 26.57
C GLY A 90 -15.63 5.78 25.96
N GLY A 91 -16.70 5.97 26.73
CA GLY A 91 -18.08 6.09 26.23
C GLY A 91 -18.52 4.98 25.27
N GLU A 92 -19.60 5.23 24.54
CA GLU A 92 -20.06 4.32 23.49
C GLU A 92 -19.43 4.69 22.14
N ILE A 93 -18.66 3.76 21.58
CA ILE A 93 -17.97 3.91 20.29
C ILE A 93 -19.00 3.82 19.15
N GLU A 94 -18.85 4.68 18.14
CA GLU A 94 -19.60 4.56 16.88
C GLU A 94 -19.25 3.23 16.18
N PRO A 95 -20.23 2.56 15.53
CA PRO A 95 -19.95 1.31 14.83
C PRO A 95 -18.74 1.41 13.89
N ILE A 96 -17.87 0.41 13.95
CA ILE A 96 -16.74 0.27 13.03
C ILE A 96 -17.27 -0.13 11.66
N ALA A 97 -16.65 0.41 10.61
CA ALA A 97 -16.96 0.10 9.24
C ALA A 97 -16.91 -1.42 8.97
N LYS A 98 -17.78 -1.87 8.06
CA LYS A 98 -17.74 -3.24 7.53
C LYS A 98 -17.60 -3.15 6.01
N PRO A 99 -16.37 -3.21 5.48
CA PRO A 99 -16.15 -3.30 4.04
C PRO A 99 -16.75 -4.59 3.49
N ASP A 100 -17.12 -4.57 2.21
CA ASP A 100 -17.54 -5.77 1.52
C ASP A 100 -16.38 -6.77 1.46
N GLU A 101 -16.70 -8.03 1.69
CA GLU A 101 -15.73 -9.11 1.68
C GLU A 101 -15.71 -9.77 0.30
N LEU A 102 -14.55 -9.71 -0.34
CA LEU A 102 -14.29 -10.46 -1.56
C LEU A 102 -14.14 -11.95 -1.22
N ASP A 103 -14.77 -12.81 -2.01
CA ASP A 103 -14.56 -14.26 -2.00
C ASP A 103 -13.21 -14.56 -2.68
N ILE A 104 -12.13 -14.47 -1.89
CA ILE A 104 -10.76 -14.68 -2.34
C ILE A 104 -9.97 -15.54 -1.34
N ASP A 105 -9.07 -16.34 -1.89
CA ASP A 105 -8.09 -17.13 -1.17
C ASP A 105 -6.70 -16.64 -1.58
N LEU A 106 -6.06 -15.88 -0.67
CA LEU A 106 -4.75 -15.28 -0.91
C LEU A 106 -3.65 -16.35 -1.04
N ASP A 107 -3.79 -17.50 -0.38
CA ASP A 107 -2.80 -18.58 -0.44
C ASP A 107 -2.86 -19.29 -1.78
N LYS A 108 -4.07 -19.54 -2.31
CA LYS A 108 -4.28 -20.03 -3.67
C LYS A 108 -3.71 -19.06 -4.70
N MET A 109 -4.06 -17.77 -4.59
CA MET A 109 -3.54 -16.74 -5.48
C MET A 109 -1.99 -16.71 -5.44
N LYS A 110 -1.39 -16.80 -4.25
CA LYS A 110 0.08 -16.84 -4.12
C LYS A 110 0.65 -18.09 -4.80
N LYS A 111 0.10 -19.28 -4.57
CA LYS A 111 0.54 -20.53 -5.23
C LYS A 111 0.47 -20.42 -6.75
N TRP A 112 -0.60 -19.86 -7.28
CA TRP A 112 -0.74 -19.63 -8.72
C TRP A 112 0.32 -18.65 -9.25
N LEU A 113 0.60 -17.57 -8.52
CA LEU A 113 1.68 -16.63 -8.87
C LEU A 113 3.07 -17.25 -8.76
N ASP A 114 3.26 -18.24 -7.88
CA ASP A 114 4.53 -18.94 -7.67
C ASP A 114 4.88 -19.87 -8.84
N ASP A 115 3.88 -20.43 -9.53
CA ASP A 115 4.07 -21.27 -10.71
C ASP A 115 4.66 -20.47 -11.90
N PRO A 116 5.87 -20.80 -12.36
CA PRO A 116 6.49 -20.14 -13.51
C PRO A 116 5.69 -20.28 -14.81
N ALA A 117 4.86 -21.32 -14.96
CA ALA A 117 4.00 -21.50 -16.13
C ALA A 117 2.99 -20.35 -16.29
N ASN A 118 2.65 -19.67 -15.19
CA ASN A 118 1.69 -18.57 -15.18
C ASN A 118 2.34 -17.20 -15.48
N PHE A 119 3.65 -17.14 -15.69
CA PHE A 119 4.35 -15.87 -15.91
C PHE A 119 3.80 -15.12 -17.13
N ASP A 120 3.55 -15.81 -18.25
CA ASP A 120 2.99 -15.24 -19.47
C ASP A 120 1.54 -15.69 -19.72
N HIS A 121 0.79 -15.98 -18.65
CA HIS A 121 -0.61 -16.39 -18.74
C HIS A 121 -1.47 -15.29 -19.42
N PRO A 122 -2.43 -15.65 -20.32
CA PRO A 122 -3.26 -14.68 -21.04
C PRO A 122 -4.09 -13.72 -20.18
N ILE A 123 -4.34 -14.08 -18.91
CA ILE A 123 -5.04 -13.21 -17.96
C ILE A 123 -4.37 -11.82 -17.83
N TRP A 124 -3.04 -11.74 -17.95
CA TRP A 124 -2.34 -10.47 -17.82
C TRP A 124 -2.72 -9.50 -18.94
N GLU A 125 -2.95 -10.00 -20.15
CA GLU A 125 -3.43 -9.20 -21.27
C GLU A 125 -4.87 -8.76 -21.04
N GLN A 126 -5.73 -9.66 -20.55
CA GLN A 126 -7.12 -9.37 -20.25
C GLN A 126 -7.26 -8.28 -19.18
N MET A 127 -6.53 -8.40 -18.07
CA MET A 127 -6.56 -7.43 -16.96
C MET A 127 -5.97 -6.07 -17.36
N ALA A 128 -4.95 -6.07 -18.23
CA ALA A 128 -4.31 -4.84 -18.69
C ALA A 128 -5.00 -4.22 -19.91
N ALA A 129 -5.99 -4.87 -20.53
CA ALA A 129 -6.57 -4.45 -21.81
C ALA A 129 -7.12 -3.01 -21.78
N LYS A 130 -7.74 -2.60 -20.67
CA LYS A 130 -8.27 -1.23 -20.48
C LYS A 130 -7.18 -0.23 -20.06
N CYS A 131 -6.03 -0.70 -19.62
CA CYS A 131 -5.05 0.12 -18.92
C CYS A 131 -4.32 1.08 -19.88
N VAL A 132 -4.45 2.38 -19.60
CA VAL A 132 -3.79 3.45 -20.38
C VAL A 132 -2.39 3.83 -19.88
N GLY A 133 -1.81 3.05 -18.95
CA GLY A 133 -0.43 3.26 -18.48
C GLY A 133 -0.20 4.58 -17.71
N CYS A 134 -1.23 5.24 -17.19
CA CYS A 134 -1.11 6.57 -16.59
C CYS A 134 -0.36 6.62 -15.24
N GLY A 135 -0.10 5.47 -14.60
CA GLY A 135 0.62 5.38 -13.33
C GLY A 135 -0.15 5.90 -12.09
N GLY A 136 -1.37 6.45 -12.21
CA GLY A 136 -2.11 7.00 -11.06
C GLY A 136 -2.23 6.02 -9.88
N CYS A 137 -2.41 4.73 -10.18
CA CYS A 137 -2.51 3.67 -9.18
C CYS A 137 -1.21 3.41 -8.38
N THR A 138 -0.03 3.84 -8.84
CA THR A 138 1.24 3.74 -8.09
C THR A 138 1.47 4.97 -7.22
N PHE A 139 1.02 6.15 -7.63
CA PHE A 139 1.19 7.39 -6.86
C PHE A 139 0.24 7.50 -5.66
N VAL A 140 -0.96 6.94 -5.75
CA VAL A 140 -1.92 6.94 -4.62
C VAL A 140 -1.75 5.77 -3.65
N CYS A 141 -0.92 4.78 -4.02
CA CYS A 141 -0.80 3.55 -3.26
C CYS A 141 0.17 3.72 -2.08
N PRO A 142 -0.24 3.47 -0.83
CA PRO A 142 0.58 3.72 0.35
C PRO A 142 1.73 2.72 0.53
N THR A 143 1.77 1.65 -0.27
CA THR A 143 2.85 0.64 -0.25
C THR A 143 3.77 0.74 -1.46
N CYS A 144 3.47 1.62 -2.44
CA CYS A 144 4.35 1.87 -3.57
C CYS A 144 5.53 2.74 -3.12
N HIS A 145 6.71 2.41 -3.65
CA HIS A 145 7.99 2.97 -3.21
C HIS A 145 9.02 3.03 -4.36
N CYS A 146 8.53 2.98 -5.60
CA CYS A 146 9.36 3.18 -6.78
C CYS A 146 9.84 4.63 -6.83
N PHE A 147 11.08 4.84 -7.21
CA PHE A 147 11.68 6.16 -7.32
C PHE A 147 12.70 6.16 -8.47
N ASP A 148 12.93 7.35 -9.00
CA ASP A 148 13.99 7.64 -9.94
C ASP A 148 15.10 8.47 -9.28
N ILE A 149 16.30 8.44 -9.85
CA ILE A 149 17.43 9.25 -9.43
C ILE A 149 17.86 10.09 -10.61
N VAL A 150 17.75 11.41 -10.46
CA VAL A 150 18.10 12.38 -11.50
C VAL A 150 19.27 13.24 -11.02
N ASP A 151 20.28 13.40 -11.87
CA ASP A 151 21.32 14.40 -11.69
C ASP A 151 20.92 15.67 -12.47
N GLU A 152 20.78 16.79 -11.77
CA GLU A 152 20.35 18.05 -12.38
C GLU A 152 21.27 19.22 -11.96
N PRO A 153 21.42 20.26 -12.82
CA PRO A 153 22.20 21.43 -12.48
C PRO A 153 21.56 22.21 -11.33
N HIS A 154 22.40 22.71 -10.42
CA HIS A 154 22.02 23.54 -9.28
C HIS A 154 23.03 24.66 -9.10
N GLY A 155 22.80 25.78 -9.81
CA GLY A 155 23.76 26.88 -9.85
C GLY A 155 25.04 26.48 -10.59
N ASP A 156 26.18 26.67 -9.95
CA ASP A 156 27.50 26.24 -10.41
C ASP A 156 27.86 24.80 -10.01
N GLN A 157 26.93 24.08 -9.37
CA GLN A 157 27.08 22.70 -8.90
C GLN A 157 26.06 21.77 -9.57
N GLY A 158 26.26 20.46 -9.41
CA GLY A 158 25.23 19.45 -9.71
C GLY A 158 24.59 18.95 -8.41
N ARG A 159 23.32 18.56 -8.48
CA ARG A 159 22.66 17.84 -7.37
C ARG A 159 22.03 16.56 -7.87
N ARG A 160 22.08 15.54 -7.02
CA ARG A 160 21.39 14.27 -7.23
C ARG A 160 20.09 14.25 -6.43
N VAL A 161 18.97 14.03 -7.10
CA VAL A 161 17.63 14.07 -6.50
C VAL A 161 16.94 12.73 -6.63
N LYS A 162 16.33 12.27 -5.54
CA LYS A 162 15.46 11.09 -5.51
C LYS A 162 14.02 11.55 -5.75
N ASN A 163 13.45 11.20 -6.90
CA ASN A 163 12.11 11.59 -7.31
C ASN A 163 11.14 10.41 -7.20
N TRP A 164 9.89 10.68 -6.85
CA TRP A 164 8.86 9.62 -6.88
C TRP A 164 8.65 9.15 -8.32
N ASP A 165 8.63 7.84 -8.52
CA ASP A 165 8.39 7.23 -9.83
C ASP A 165 7.43 6.02 -9.74
N GLY A 166 7.12 5.37 -10.87
CA GLY A 166 6.15 4.29 -10.94
C GLY A 166 6.54 3.17 -11.87
N CYS A 167 6.47 1.92 -11.39
CA CYS A 167 6.72 0.71 -12.19
C CYS A 167 5.72 0.46 -13.33
N GLN A 168 4.77 1.37 -13.55
CA GLN A 168 3.82 1.34 -14.65
C GLN A 168 4.30 2.16 -15.86
N PHE A 169 5.35 2.96 -15.72
CA PHE A 169 5.92 3.70 -16.85
C PHE A 169 6.93 2.83 -17.59
N ASP A 170 6.96 2.99 -18.92
CA ASP A 170 7.82 2.21 -19.80
C ASP A 170 9.31 2.39 -19.46
N HIS A 171 9.71 3.63 -19.18
CA HIS A 171 11.10 3.98 -18.85
C HIS A 171 11.61 3.33 -17.56
N PHE A 172 10.73 2.90 -16.65
CA PHE A 172 11.13 2.36 -15.34
C PHE A 172 12.04 1.12 -15.46
N THR A 173 11.88 0.32 -16.52
CA THR A 173 12.73 -0.85 -16.77
C THR A 173 13.47 -0.78 -18.09
N LEU A 174 13.51 0.38 -18.74
CA LEU A 174 14.28 0.55 -19.96
C LEU A 174 15.77 0.57 -19.63
N HIS A 175 16.51 -0.43 -20.11
CA HIS A 175 17.94 -0.52 -19.89
C HIS A 175 18.70 0.42 -20.85
N ALA A 176 19.90 0.84 -20.46
CA ALA A 176 20.77 1.68 -21.32
C ALA A 176 21.14 1.02 -22.67
N SER A 177 21.00 -0.31 -22.79
CA SER A 177 21.16 -1.03 -24.07
C SER A 177 19.99 -0.86 -25.03
N GLY A 178 18.88 -0.25 -24.60
CA GLY A 178 17.61 -0.17 -25.33
C GLY A 178 16.68 -1.37 -25.12
N HIS A 179 17.13 -2.42 -24.42
CA HIS A 179 16.25 -3.54 -24.07
C HIS A 179 15.30 -3.15 -22.93
N ASN A 180 14.01 -3.48 -23.05
CA ASN A 180 13.04 -3.33 -21.99
C ASN A 180 12.42 -4.70 -21.63
N PRO A 181 12.70 -5.25 -20.43
CA PRO A 181 12.10 -6.52 -19.99
C PRO A 181 10.58 -6.46 -19.81
N ARG A 182 10.01 -5.26 -19.79
CA ARG A 182 8.57 -5.00 -19.60
C ARG A 182 8.11 -3.92 -20.56
N GLU A 183 8.39 -4.12 -21.84
CA GLU A 183 8.03 -3.21 -22.94
C GLU A 183 6.51 -2.95 -23.04
N ASN A 184 5.69 -3.93 -22.67
CA ASN A 184 4.25 -3.87 -22.89
C ASN A 184 3.46 -3.73 -21.59
N GLN A 185 2.28 -3.11 -21.69
CA GLN A 185 1.45 -2.80 -20.54
C GLN A 185 1.05 -4.05 -19.70
N PRO A 186 0.72 -5.22 -20.30
CA PRO A 186 0.45 -6.44 -19.53
C PRO A 186 1.60 -6.87 -18.62
N GLN A 187 2.85 -6.75 -19.10
CA GLN A 187 4.04 -7.14 -18.34
C GLN A 187 4.27 -6.20 -17.14
N ARG A 188 4.04 -4.89 -17.33
CA ARG A 188 4.09 -3.89 -16.25
C ARG A 188 2.97 -4.09 -15.25
N TRP A 189 1.76 -4.38 -15.71
CA TRP A 189 0.61 -4.64 -14.85
C TRP A 189 0.83 -5.90 -14.00
N ARG A 190 1.27 -7.00 -14.63
CA ARG A 190 1.72 -8.23 -13.94
C ARG A 190 2.75 -7.91 -12.87
N ASN A 191 3.81 -7.16 -13.19
CA ASN A 191 4.84 -6.78 -12.22
C ASN A 191 4.24 -6.05 -11.00
N ARG A 192 3.29 -5.13 -11.20
CA ARG A 192 2.62 -4.45 -10.09
C ARG A 192 1.80 -5.43 -9.26
N PHE A 193 1.06 -6.34 -9.89
CA PHE A 193 0.27 -7.35 -9.19
C PHE A 193 1.16 -8.31 -8.39
N SER A 194 2.15 -8.92 -9.04
CA SER A 194 3.14 -9.81 -8.41
C SER A 194 3.94 -9.12 -7.31
N CYS A 195 4.27 -7.84 -7.47
CA CYS A 195 4.91 -7.06 -6.41
C CYS A 195 4.05 -7.08 -5.14
N LYS A 196 2.73 -6.91 -5.25
CA LYS A 196 1.84 -6.83 -4.08
C LYS A 196 1.58 -8.17 -3.41
N PHE A 197 1.43 -9.23 -4.20
CA PHE A 197 0.86 -10.51 -3.75
C PHE A 197 1.82 -11.70 -3.77
N LYS A 198 3.02 -11.54 -4.35
CA LYS A 198 4.08 -12.56 -4.35
C LYS A 198 5.38 -12.02 -3.76
N ILE A 199 5.99 -11.07 -4.47
CA ILE A 199 7.36 -10.62 -4.19
C ILE A 199 7.48 -9.94 -2.82
N TYR A 200 6.54 -9.05 -2.48
CA TYR A 200 6.59 -8.34 -1.19
C TYR A 200 6.32 -9.27 0.00
N PRO A 201 5.30 -10.15 -0.04
CA PRO A 201 5.16 -11.22 0.95
C PRO A 201 6.40 -12.09 1.10
N ASP A 202 6.98 -12.58 0.00
CA ASP A 202 8.15 -13.46 0.02
C ASP A 202 9.39 -12.81 0.64
N ARG A 203 9.62 -11.53 0.34
CA ARG A 203 10.82 -10.82 0.79
C ARG A 203 10.72 -10.26 2.20
N PHE A 204 9.52 -9.87 2.62
CA PHE A 204 9.37 -9.04 3.82
C PHE A 204 8.44 -9.63 4.87
N GLU A 205 7.78 -10.77 4.59
CA GLU A 205 6.74 -11.36 5.44
C GLU A 205 5.65 -10.34 5.80
N LYS A 206 5.39 -9.42 4.86
CA LYS A 206 4.43 -8.33 4.99
C LYS A 206 3.59 -8.22 3.73
N LYS A 207 2.39 -7.69 3.87
CA LYS A 207 1.46 -7.52 2.76
C LYS A 207 1.86 -6.31 1.92
N GLY A 208 1.89 -6.50 0.60
CA GLY A 208 2.15 -5.43 -0.38
C GLY A 208 0.89 -4.65 -0.80
N CYS A 209 -0.29 -5.07 -0.35
CA CYS A 209 -1.57 -4.39 -0.54
C CYS A 209 -2.27 -4.21 0.81
N VAL A 210 -2.87 -3.03 1.04
CA VAL A 210 -3.63 -2.72 2.27
C VAL A 210 -5.15 -2.64 2.02
N GLY A 211 -5.61 -2.99 0.81
CA GLY A 211 -7.03 -3.02 0.45
C GLY A 211 -7.77 -1.69 0.53
N CYS A 212 -7.06 -0.56 0.50
CA CYS A 212 -7.65 0.77 0.65
C CYS A 212 -8.46 1.30 -0.55
N GLY A 213 -8.55 0.55 -1.66
CA GLY A 213 -9.34 0.95 -2.84
C GLY A 213 -8.85 2.14 -3.67
N ARG A 214 -7.90 2.95 -3.16
CA ARG A 214 -7.44 4.20 -3.83
C ARG A 214 -7.02 4.02 -5.29
N CYS A 215 -6.38 2.90 -5.62
CA CYS A 215 -5.95 2.60 -6.98
C CYS A 215 -7.11 2.34 -7.95
N ILE A 216 -8.24 1.85 -7.45
CA ILE A 216 -9.47 1.61 -8.24
C ILE A 216 -10.12 2.97 -8.50
N ARG A 217 -10.32 3.76 -7.43
CA ARG A 217 -10.95 5.09 -7.48
C ARG A 217 -10.28 6.07 -8.44
N VAL A 218 -8.95 6.08 -8.48
CA VAL A 218 -8.20 7.04 -9.32
C VAL A 218 -8.11 6.58 -10.78
N CYS A 219 -8.53 5.36 -11.11
CA CYS A 219 -8.35 4.83 -12.45
C CYS A 219 -9.32 5.52 -13.44
N PRO A 220 -8.82 6.20 -14.50
CA PRO A 220 -9.71 6.88 -15.46
C PRO A 220 -10.49 5.91 -16.37
N VAL A 221 -10.14 4.62 -16.31
CA VAL A 221 -10.64 3.56 -17.21
C VAL A 221 -11.14 2.34 -16.42
N ASN A 222 -11.40 2.53 -15.12
CA ASN A 222 -11.99 1.52 -14.23
C ASN A 222 -11.28 0.17 -14.25
N VAL A 223 -9.94 0.17 -14.23
CA VAL A 223 -9.16 -1.04 -13.95
C VAL A 223 -9.28 -1.34 -12.46
N ASP A 224 -9.86 -2.48 -12.14
CA ASP A 224 -10.01 -2.97 -10.79
C ASP A 224 -9.01 -4.10 -10.51
N ILE A 225 -8.24 -3.97 -9.42
CA ILE A 225 -7.29 -5.02 -9.04
C ILE A 225 -8.00 -6.23 -8.42
N THR A 226 -9.20 -6.04 -7.87
CA THR A 226 -9.99 -7.07 -7.21
C THR A 226 -10.54 -8.08 -8.20
N GLU A 227 -10.89 -7.66 -9.43
CA GLU A 227 -11.28 -8.56 -10.53
C GLU A 227 -10.21 -9.65 -10.75
N ALA A 228 -8.95 -9.25 -10.88
CA ALA A 228 -7.84 -10.18 -11.03
C ALA A 228 -7.59 -11.02 -9.77
N MET A 229 -7.77 -10.45 -8.58
CA MET A 229 -7.62 -11.21 -7.33
C MET A 229 -8.65 -12.35 -7.27
N THR A 230 -9.92 -12.06 -7.59
CA THR A 230 -10.99 -13.05 -7.63
C THR A 230 -10.74 -14.09 -8.71
N GLU A 231 -10.41 -13.67 -9.93
CA GLU A 231 -10.23 -14.60 -11.05
C GLU A 231 -9.03 -15.55 -10.81
N ILE A 232 -7.88 -15.02 -10.40
CA ILE A 232 -6.68 -15.82 -10.12
C ILE A 232 -6.92 -16.76 -8.92
N SER A 233 -7.61 -16.29 -7.89
CA SER A 233 -7.97 -17.12 -6.73
C SER A 233 -8.82 -18.34 -7.13
N GLN A 234 -9.63 -18.22 -8.19
CA GLN A 234 -10.51 -19.29 -8.68
C GLN A 234 -9.82 -20.22 -9.69
N MET A 235 -8.73 -19.77 -10.33
CA MET A 235 -7.93 -20.61 -11.25
C MET A 235 -7.13 -21.70 -10.54
N THR A 236 -7.01 -21.63 -9.22
CA THR A 236 -6.30 -22.62 -8.40
C THR A 236 -7.30 -23.62 -7.84
N ALA A 237 -7.73 -24.56 -8.68
CA ALA A 237 -8.50 -25.74 -8.28
C ALA A 237 -7.55 -26.89 -7.91
#